data_AF-A0A843HF80-F1
#
_entry.id   AF-A0A843HF80-F1
#
_cell.length_a   1.000
_cell.length_b   1.000
_cell.length_c   1.000
_cell.angle_alpha   90.00
_cell.angle_beta   90.00
_cell.angle_gamma   90.00
#
_symmetry.space_group_name_H-M   'P 1'
#
loop_
_entity.id
_entity.type
_entity.pdbx_description
1 polymer ?
#
loop_
_entity_poly.entity_id
_entity_poly.type
_entity_poly.pdbx_seq_one_letter_code
_entity_poly.pdbx_strand_id
1 'polypeptide(L)'
;MFLVILVSLSAVSAYDNDTVSDDGNQQLSDYSSSDEVINTEKTHTNTNAAVDNSKDISTNSKNISKDVNATTLKTGSQHRTKISVSDRTGYITTNVQLIATVADKETNTYATGGNVVFKLNGISVGTSTLKNGKAYYTYNTKNLSAGFYLISATYAGEGKYLSSKTIDEGILELLPLPTKIATVNITSYQTKVLLKATVVDKYNNKYIKNGTLLFKINGQTVGTTAIKDGKAQFTYDASNLPAGKYTITSVYGANRLYSEYRDNAILVIKVKPTYTFDEVRNAAVYVRNHYEQNQIIKEVSIGSSKLQIQEYLYLLANAISNIYNNKASSTLHYKACAAPSTQVDTVKTFTLYPSDVYSICTRVINYIDYNGRAPTYVSTDGGNMGYYNVIYCLSKVLDVSTKTYFVESCIVYPWSTLHPSKSTVRHIYLTSDNIYSTTKDMAFLNSIKSKLQAKGYTVTIVGLGPNKHNLNIWAKNTTINSAQLSIFGGSDSGMFYDICTRSFMRTKSNRVVYLAFNSATSKDFRNLTWLERAWDDNYSPSSFKGISNPSNYLLSHGYKYSFTNNVDTIVNEFIKAIS
;
A
#
# COMPACT_ATOMS: atom_id res chain seq x y z
N MET A 1 -0.95 1.64 -52.21
CA MET A 1 -0.19 2.83 -51.77
C MET A 1 -1.19 3.84 -51.23
N PHE A 2 -0.83 4.61 -50.19
CA PHE A 2 -1.65 5.38 -49.23
C PHE A 2 -2.06 4.58 -48.00
N LEU A 3 -1.27 4.60 -46.91
CA LEU A 3 -0.87 5.65 -45.95
C LEU A 3 -1.76 5.55 -44.71
N VAL A 4 -1.23 4.78 -43.74
CA VAL A 4 -1.73 4.64 -42.37
C VAL A 4 -1.42 5.93 -41.63
N ILE A 5 -2.46 6.58 -41.08
CA ILE A 5 -2.29 7.59 -40.03
C ILE A 5 -2.77 6.94 -38.73
N LEU A 6 -1.80 6.50 -37.92
CA LEU A 6 -1.99 6.23 -36.51
C LEU A 6 -2.14 7.58 -35.81
N VAL A 7 -3.32 7.85 -35.22
CA VAL A 7 -3.43 8.86 -34.16
C VAL A 7 -3.43 8.12 -32.83
N SER A 8 -2.31 8.23 -32.13
CA SER A 8 -2.16 7.83 -30.73
C SER A 8 -3.12 8.65 -29.86
N LEU A 9 -4.06 7.98 -29.19
CA LEU A 9 -4.82 8.61 -28.10
C LEU A 9 -4.02 8.46 -26.80
N SER A 10 -3.45 9.58 -26.37
CA SER A 10 -2.81 9.79 -25.09
C SER A 10 -3.80 9.62 -23.93
N ALA A 11 -3.27 9.13 -22.81
CA ALA A 11 -3.96 8.98 -21.54
C ALA A 11 -4.65 10.28 -21.10
N VAL A 12 -5.92 10.19 -20.76
CA VAL A 12 -6.62 11.22 -19.98
C VAL A 12 -6.70 10.72 -18.54
N SER A 13 -5.93 11.37 -17.67
CA SER A 13 -6.08 11.28 -16.22
C SER A 13 -7.36 12.00 -15.81
N ALA A 14 -8.34 11.26 -15.30
CA ALA A 14 -9.52 11.88 -14.68
C ALA A 14 -9.14 12.34 -13.26
N TYR A 15 -9.26 13.65 -13.07
CA TYR A 15 -9.17 14.35 -11.80
C TYR A 15 -10.37 13.99 -10.91
N ASP A 16 -10.07 13.84 -9.62
CA ASP A 16 -10.96 13.59 -8.51
C ASP A 16 -11.78 14.85 -8.18
N ASN A 17 -13.06 14.71 -7.86
CA ASN A 17 -13.81 15.72 -7.12
C ASN A 17 -14.91 15.04 -6.29
N ASP A 18 -14.53 14.75 -5.04
CA ASP A 18 -15.45 14.48 -3.95
C ASP A 18 -16.24 15.75 -3.60
N THR A 19 -17.57 15.61 -3.52
CA THR A 19 -18.37 16.39 -2.57
C THR A 19 -19.28 15.46 -1.80
N VAL A 20 -19.07 15.49 -0.49
CA VAL A 20 -19.82 14.81 0.58
C VAL A 20 -21.22 15.41 0.69
N SER A 21 -22.23 14.57 0.85
CA SER A 21 -23.39 14.87 1.68
C SER A 21 -23.89 13.60 2.35
N ASP A 22 -23.88 13.65 3.68
CA ASP A 22 -24.34 12.68 4.66
C ASP A 22 -25.87 12.71 4.76
N ASP A 23 -26.51 11.53 4.83
CA ASP A 23 -27.57 11.14 5.78
C ASP A 23 -28.43 9.98 5.25
N GLY A 24 -28.84 9.09 6.17
CA GLY A 24 -30.09 8.36 6.02
C GLY A 24 -30.04 6.83 5.98
N ASN A 25 -29.80 6.23 7.13
CA ASN A 25 -30.13 4.87 7.54
C ASN A 25 -31.47 4.33 6.98
N GLN A 26 -31.49 3.20 6.23
CA GLN A 26 -32.56 2.18 6.27
C GLN A 26 -32.10 0.79 5.75
N GLN A 27 -32.11 -0.16 6.68
CA GLN A 27 -32.68 -1.52 6.60
C GLN A 27 -32.40 -2.39 5.34
N LEU A 28 -31.54 -3.39 5.55
CA LEU A 28 -31.33 -4.55 4.67
C LEU A 28 -32.64 -5.34 4.49
N SER A 29 -33.05 -5.51 3.24
CA SER A 29 -33.95 -6.57 2.80
C SER A 29 -33.32 -7.30 1.62
N ASP A 30 -33.30 -8.62 1.71
CA ASP A 30 -32.88 -9.54 0.66
C ASP A 30 -33.74 -9.34 -0.59
N TYR A 31 -33.11 -8.98 -1.72
CA TYR A 31 -33.72 -9.10 -3.03
C TYR A 31 -32.74 -9.74 -4.01
N SER A 32 -33.00 -11.03 -4.27
CA SER A 32 -32.59 -11.73 -5.47
C SER A 32 -33.32 -11.12 -6.66
N SER A 33 -32.65 -10.36 -7.51
CA SER A 33 -33.11 -10.07 -8.86
C SER A 33 -32.18 -10.73 -9.88
N SER A 34 -32.71 -11.76 -10.53
CA SER A 34 -32.24 -12.22 -11.83
C SER A 34 -32.65 -11.18 -12.86
N ASP A 35 -31.73 -10.30 -13.24
CA ASP A 35 -31.99 -9.29 -14.29
C ASP A 35 -32.18 -9.99 -15.64
N GLU A 36 -33.38 -9.83 -16.17
CA GLU A 36 -33.81 -10.25 -17.50
C GLU A 36 -32.95 -9.63 -18.62
N VAL A 37 -32.88 -10.38 -19.71
CA VAL A 37 -32.34 -9.95 -21.00
C VAL A 37 -32.98 -8.63 -21.42
N ILE A 38 -32.21 -7.54 -21.40
CA ILE A 38 -32.66 -6.23 -21.90
C ILE A 38 -32.78 -6.32 -23.44
N ASN A 39 -33.99 -6.59 -23.91
CA ASN A 39 -34.42 -6.42 -25.30
C ASN A 39 -35.16 -5.09 -25.43
N THR A 40 -34.45 -3.97 -25.50
CA THR A 40 -35.08 -2.68 -25.78
C THR A 40 -35.07 -2.37 -27.27
N GLU A 41 -36.25 -2.35 -27.88
CA GLU A 41 -36.49 -1.77 -29.20
C GLU A 41 -36.57 -0.25 -29.08
N LYS A 42 -35.70 0.50 -29.77
CA LYS A 42 -35.88 1.93 -29.98
C LYS A 42 -36.34 2.15 -31.42
N THR A 43 -37.47 2.81 -31.59
CA THR A 43 -38.01 3.23 -32.89
C THR A 43 -37.73 4.72 -33.12
N HIS A 44 -37.04 5.04 -34.21
CA HIS A 44 -36.95 6.41 -34.72
C HIS A 44 -37.99 6.60 -35.84
N THR A 45 -38.89 7.57 -35.69
CA THR A 45 -39.77 8.03 -36.77
C THR A 45 -39.22 9.32 -37.36
N ASN A 46 -38.92 9.32 -38.66
CA ASN A 46 -38.72 10.54 -39.44
C ASN A 46 -39.68 10.55 -40.64
N THR A 47 -40.49 11.60 -40.70
CA THR A 47 -41.39 11.93 -41.80
C THR A 47 -40.64 12.75 -42.85
N ASN A 48 -40.66 12.32 -44.12
CA ASN A 48 -40.59 13.25 -45.25
C ASN A 48 -41.23 12.63 -46.50
N ALA A 49 -41.98 13.48 -47.21
CA ALA A 49 -42.83 13.16 -48.35
C ALA A 49 -42.23 13.67 -49.67
N ALA A 50 -42.60 12.95 -50.74
CA ALA A 50 -42.66 13.35 -52.17
C ALA A 50 -41.28 13.47 -52.91
N VAL A 51 -41.12 13.26 -54.22
CA VAL A 51 -42.01 13.31 -55.40
C VAL A 51 -41.49 12.33 -56.49
N ASP A 52 -42.43 11.78 -57.27
CA ASP A 52 -42.27 10.95 -58.47
C ASP A 52 -41.90 11.75 -59.72
N ASN A 53 -41.15 11.18 -60.67
CA ASN A 53 -41.23 11.59 -62.08
C ASN A 53 -40.73 10.49 -63.03
N SER A 54 -41.71 9.90 -63.72
CA SER A 54 -41.62 9.01 -64.89
C SER A 54 -41.10 9.72 -66.15
N LYS A 55 -40.36 9.03 -67.04
CA LYS A 55 -40.77 8.85 -68.46
C LYS A 55 -39.93 7.86 -69.29
N ASP A 56 -40.71 7.13 -70.08
CA ASP A 56 -40.48 6.14 -71.15
C ASP A 56 -39.41 6.43 -72.23
N ILE A 57 -38.90 5.34 -72.84
CA ILE A 57 -38.72 5.22 -74.30
C ILE A 57 -39.11 3.79 -74.76
N SER A 58 -39.99 3.72 -75.76
CA SER A 58 -40.44 2.51 -76.47
C SER A 58 -39.76 2.37 -77.84
N THR A 59 -39.75 1.16 -78.41
CA THR A 59 -39.68 0.95 -79.87
C THR A 59 -40.40 -0.34 -80.32
N ASN A 60 -41.50 -0.15 -81.06
CA ASN A 60 -42.06 -0.81 -82.27
C ASN A 60 -41.53 -2.18 -82.75
N SER A 61 -42.25 -3.06 -83.49
CA SER A 61 -43.66 -3.28 -83.93
C SER A 61 -43.65 -4.50 -84.88
N LYS A 62 -44.67 -5.37 -84.89
CA LYS A 62 -45.57 -5.68 -86.06
C LYS A 62 -46.37 -6.99 -85.94
N ASN A 63 -47.67 -6.81 -86.22
CA ASN A 63 -48.84 -7.67 -86.34
C ASN A 63 -48.74 -8.98 -87.14
N ILE A 64 -49.52 -10.00 -86.72
CA ILE A 64 -50.45 -10.80 -87.56
C ILE A 64 -51.73 -11.15 -86.75
N SER A 65 -52.90 -10.98 -87.38
CA SER A 65 -54.30 -11.29 -86.98
C SER A 65 -54.57 -12.80 -86.74
N LYS A 66 -55.63 -13.35 -86.13
CA LYS A 66 -57.04 -12.98 -85.86
C LYS A 66 -57.66 -14.04 -84.90
N ASP A 67 -58.61 -13.61 -84.07
CA ASP A 67 -59.70 -14.33 -83.35
C ASP A 67 -59.46 -15.65 -82.58
N VAL A 68 -59.72 -15.62 -81.25
CA VAL A 68 -60.82 -16.32 -80.54
C VAL A 68 -60.55 -16.36 -79.02
N ASN A 69 -61.57 -16.02 -78.23
CA ASN A 69 -61.75 -16.18 -76.78
C ASN A 69 -60.88 -15.35 -75.81
N ALA A 70 -61.46 -14.23 -75.41
CA ALA A 70 -61.15 -13.55 -74.16
C ALA A 70 -61.64 -14.40 -72.96
N THR A 71 -60.71 -15.13 -72.36
CA THR A 71 -60.78 -15.48 -70.94
C THR A 71 -59.99 -14.41 -70.20
N THR A 72 -60.68 -13.45 -69.57
CA THR A 72 -60.07 -12.53 -68.62
C THR A 72 -59.54 -13.32 -67.42
N LEU A 73 -58.26 -13.71 -67.49
CA LEU A 73 -57.48 -13.96 -66.29
C LEU A 73 -57.41 -12.64 -65.53
N LYS A 74 -58.12 -12.56 -64.40
CA LYS A 74 -57.80 -11.57 -63.36
C LYS A 74 -56.31 -11.76 -63.02
N THR A 75 -55.46 -10.89 -63.56
CA THR A 75 -54.15 -10.63 -62.99
C THR A 75 -54.41 -10.18 -61.55
N GLY A 76 -54.12 -11.05 -60.58
CA GLY A 76 -54.13 -10.65 -59.18
C GLY A 76 -53.17 -9.46 -59.04
N SER A 77 -53.67 -8.31 -58.57
CA SER A 77 -52.81 -7.15 -58.33
C SER A 77 -51.64 -7.59 -57.46
N GLN A 78 -50.42 -7.40 -57.94
CA GLN A 78 -49.23 -7.58 -57.12
C GLN A 78 -49.11 -6.39 -56.16
N HIS A 79 -48.94 -6.67 -54.88
CA HIS A 79 -48.87 -5.66 -53.81
C HIS A 79 -47.41 -5.31 -53.56
N ARG A 80 -47.08 -4.01 -53.50
CA ARG A 80 -45.70 -3.60 -53.16
C ARG A 80 -45.51 -3.80 -51.66
N THR A 81 -44.30 -4.15 -51.26
CA THR A 81 -43.97 -4.27 -49.83
C THR A 81 -43.01 -3.17 -49.39
N LYS A 82 -43.12 -2.80 -48.12
CA LYS A 82 -42.10 -2.04 -47.39
C LYS A 82 -41.51 -2.92 -46.31
N ILE A 83 -40.20 -2.81 -46.11
CA ILE A 83 -39.45 -3.55 -45.10
C ILE A 83 -38.65 -2.59 -44.24
N SER A 84 -38.65 -2.80 -42.93
CA SER A 84 -37.80 -2.11 -41.97
C SER A 84 -37.06 -3.11 -41.09
N VAL A 85 -35.95 -2.68 -40.51
CA VAL A 85 -35.19 -3.43 -39.50
C VAL A 85 -35.11 -2.62 -38.22
N SER A 86 -34.90 -3.29 -37.09
CA SER A 86 -34.78 -2.65 -35.77
C SER A 86 -33.32 -2.59 -35.32
N ASP A 87 -32.95 -1.50 -34.65
CA ASP A 87 -31.69 -1.40 -33.91
C ASP A 87 -31.60 -2.47 -32.82
N ARG A 88 -30.37 -2.92 -32.54
CA ARG A 88 -30.07 -3.92 -31.51
C ARG A 88 -28.76 -3.62 -30.81
N THR A 89 -28.73 -3.87 -29.51
CA THR A 89 -27.48 -3.93 -28.73
C THR A 89 -27.28 -5.36 -28.25
N GLY A 90 -26.05 -5.86 -28.30
CA GLY A 90 -25.70 -7.20 -27.81
C GLY A 90 -24.25 -7.28 -27.37
N TYR A 91 -23.83 -8.47 -26.94
CA TYR A 91 -22.44 -8.73 -26.58
C TYR A 91 -21.74 -9.57 -27.63
N ILE A 92 -20.44 -9.36 -27.81
CA ILE A 92 -19.62 -10.26 -28.63
C ILE A 92 -19.66 -11.71 -28.12
N THR A 93 -19.47 -12.68 -29.01
CA THR A 93 -19.52 -14.13 -28.70
C THR A 93 -20.86 -14.67 -28.20
N THR A 94 -21.91 -13.86 -28.22
CA THR A 94 -23.27 -14.26 -27.82
C THR A 94 -24.19 -14.37 -29.04
N ASN A 95 -25.46 -14.68 -28.80
CA ASN A 95 -26.49 -14.70 -29.84
C ASN A 95 -27.32 -13.41 -29.74
N VAL A 96 -27.52 -12.74 -30.88
CA VAL A 96 -28.36 -11.55 -31.02
C VAL A 96 -29.46 -11.83 -32.05
N GLN A 97 -30.68 -11.37 -31.77
CA GLN A 97 -31.81 -11.53 -32.68
C GLN A 97 -31.95 -10.30 -33.58
N LEU A 98 -31.74 -10.48 -34.89
CA LEU A 98 -32.06 -9.50 -35.91
C LEU A 98 -33.55 -9.62 -36.29
N ILE A 99 -34.21 -8.47 -36.43
CA ILE A 99 -35.67 -8.43 -36.66
C ILE A 99 -35.96 -7.53 -37.85
N ALA A 100 -36.73 -8.05 -38.79
CA ALA A 100 -37.26 -7.31 -39.92
C ALA A 100 -38.78 -7.35 -39.90
N THR A 101 -39.41 -6.23 -40.22
CA THR A 101 -40.87 -6.13 -40.36
C THR A 101 -41.21 -5.84 -41.81
N VAL A 102 -42.09 -6.65 -42.41
CA VAL A 102 -42.56 -6.52 -43.78
C VAL A 102 -44.06 -6.27 -43.77
N ALA A 103 -44.47 -5.17 -44.40
CA ALA A 103 -45.87 -4.81 -44.57
C ALA A 103 -46.15 -4.49 -46.03
N ASP A 104 -47.42 -4.64 -46.40
CA ASP A 104 -47.99 -4.08 -47.61
C ASP A 104 -47.79 -2.55 -47.61
N LYS A 105 -47.28 -2.01 -48.71
CA LYS A 105 -46.95 -0.59 -48.81
C LYS A 105 -48.20 0.28 -48.91
N GLU A 106 -49.26 -0.24 -49.53
CA GLU A 106 -50.50 0.47 -49.80
C GLU A 106 -51.46 0.39 -48.61
N THR A 107 -51.59 -0.78 -47.97
CA THR A 107 -52.56 -1.00 -46.88
C THR A 107 -51.96 -0.96 -45.48
N ASN A 108 -50.62 -0.97 -45.35
CA ASN A 108 -49.89 -1.13 -44.08
C ASN A 108 -50.19 -2.43 -43.30
N THR A 109 -50.88 -3.40 -43.90
CA THR A 109 -51.10 -4.71 -43.27
C THR A 109 -49.86 -5.59 -43.37
N TYR A 110 -49.62 -6.43 -42.37
CA TYR A 110 -48.48 -7.34 -42.36
C TYR A 110 -48.50 -8.32 -43.54
N ALA A 111 -47.34 -8.47 -44.19
CA ALA A 111 -47.16 -9.49 -45.22
C ALA A 111 -47.09 -10.88 -44.58
N THR A 112 -47.55 -11.90 -45.31
CA THR A 112 -47.62 -13.29 -44.84
C THR A 112 -46.87 -14.19 -45.81
N GLY A 113 -45.93 -15.00 -45.29
CA GLY A 113 -45.13 -15.91 -46.11
C GLY A 113 -43.92 -15.26 -46.78
N GLY A 114 -43.03 -16.09 -47.31
CA GLY A 114 -41.77 -15.67 -47.94
C GLY A 114 -40.58 -15.63 -46.99
N ASN A 115 -39.42 -15.37 -47.58
CA ASN A 115 -38.13 -15.38 -46.88
C ASN A 115 -37.54 -13.97 -46.81
N VAL A 116 -36.92 -13.65 -45.68
CA VAL A 116 -36.14 -12.43 -45.46
C VAL A 116 -34.68 -12.78 -45.28
N VAL A 117 -33.83 -12.23 -46.14
CA VAL A 117 -32.37 -12.32 -46.06
C VAL A 117 -31.86 -11.14 -45.24
N PHE A 118 -31.18 -11.41 -44.13
CA PHE A 118 -30.53 -10.41 -43.29
C PHE A 118 -29.08 -10.19 -43.71
N LYS A 119 -28.64 -8.95 -43.62
CA LYS A 119 -27.28 -8.52 -43.94
C LYS A 119 -26.69 -7.69 -42.81
N LEU A 120 -25.40 -7.86 -42.56
CA LEU A 120 -24.59 -6.98 -41.72
C LEU A 120 -23.50 -6.33 -42.59
N ASN A 121 -23.41 -4.99 -42.57
CA ASN A 121 -22.53 -4.20 -43.44
C ASN A 121 -22.64 -4.62 -44.92
N GLY A 122 -23.86 -4.88 -45.40
CA GLY A 122 -24.15 -5.33 -46.76
C GLY A 122 -23.87 -6.81 -47.06
N ILE A 123 -23.25 -7.57 -46.15
CA ILE A 123 -22.93 -8.99 -46.31
C ILE A 123 -24.08 -9.85 -45.76
N SER A 124 -24.57 -10.80 -46.56
CA SER A 124 -25.62 -11.74 -46.13
C SER A 124 -25.15 -12.60 -44.97
N VAL A 125 -25.88 -12.56 -43.85
CA VAL A 125 -25.59 -13.35 -42.64
C VAL A 125 -26.53 -14.53 -42.45
N GLY A 126 -27.72 -14.49 -43.04
CA GLY A 126 -28.65 -15.61 -43.04
C GLY A 126 -30.05 -15.23 -43.46
N THR A 127 -30.94 -16.22 -43.42
CA THR A 127 -32.32 -16.10 -43.90
C THR A 127 -33.29 -16.55 -42.82
N SER A 128 -34.45 -15.90 -42.71
CA SER A 128 -35.55 -16.34 -41.85
C SER A 128 -36.89 -16.24 -42.58
N THR A 129 -37.84 -17.08 -42.17
CA THR A 129 -39.19 -17.09 -42.75
C THR A 129 -40.03 -15.96 -42.14
N LEU A 130 -40.85 -15.32 -42.97
CA LEU A 130 -41.76 -14.27 -42.53
C LEU A 130 -43.02 -14.89 -41.89
N LYS A 131 -43.27 -14.56 -40.62
CA LYS A 131 -44.48 -14.96 -39.89
C LYS A 131 -45.15 -13.72 -39.29
N ASN A 132 -46.41 -13.49 -39.65
CA ASN A 132 -47.20 -12.34 -39.20
C ASN A 132 -46.46 -10.99 -39.40
N GLY A 133 -45.87 -10.80 -40.59
CA GLY A 133 -45.14 -9.58 -40.94
C GLY A 133 -43.79 -9.42 -40.27
N LYS A 134 -43.32 -10.38 -39.44
CA LYS A 134 -42.00 -10.31 -38.81
C LYS A 134 -41.14 -11.51 -39.17
N ALA A 135 -39.86 -11.25 -39.41
CA ALA A 135 -38.83 -12.26 -39.56
C ALA A 135 -37.80 -12.08 -38.45
N TYR A 136 -37.42 -13.18 -37.80
CA TYR A 136 -36.48 -13.19 -36.68
C TYR A 136 -35.29 -14.08 -37.04
N TYR A 137 -34.08 -13.54 -37.03
CA TYR A 137 -32.86 -14.28 -37.32
C TYR A 137 -31.87 -14.17 -36.17
N THR A 138 -31.55 -15.30 -35.54
CA THR A 138 -30.56 -15.35 -34.46
C THR A 138 -29.16 -15.46 -35.06
N TYR A 139 -28.37 -14.41 -34.92
CA TYR A 139 -27.00 -14.35 -35.37
C TYR A 139 -26.01 -14.53 -34.21
N ASN A 140 -24.99 -15.37 -34.39
CA ASN A 140 -23.94 -15.58 -33.41
C ASN A 140 -22.74 -14.67 -33.68
N THR A 141 -22.38 -13.83 -32.71
CA THR A 141 -21.39 -12.75 -32.86
C THR A 141 -19.95 -13.19 -32.56
N LYS A 142 -19.65 -14.50 -32.50
CA LYS A 142 -18.30 -15.01 -32.16
C LYS A 142 -17.16 -14.50 -33.03
N ASN A 143 -17.46 -14.09 -34.26
CA ASN A 143 -16.49 -13.62 -35.24
C ASN A 143 -16.48 -12.09 -35.41
N LEU A 144 -17.28 -11.36 -34.62
CA LEU A 144 -17.35 -9.91 -34.65
C LEU A 144 -16.61 -9.31 -33.45
N SER A 145 -15.99 -8.16 -33.67
CA SER A 145 -15.43 -7.35 -32.58
C SER A 145 -16.49 -6.42 -32.02
N ALA A 146 -16.28 -5.89 -30.81
CA ALA A 146 -17.12 -4.83 -30.28
C ALA A 146 -17.08 -3.62 -31.23
N GLY A 147 -18.22 -2.95 -31.42
CA GLY A 147 -18.39 -1.87 -32.38
C GLY A 147 -19.79 -1.87 -33.01
N PHE A 148 -19.96 -1.05 -34.05
CA PHE A 148 -21.25 -0.85 -34.74
C PHE A 148 -21.27 -1.56 -36.09
N TYR A 149 -22.41 -2.17 -36.42
CA TYR A 149 -22.65 -2.88 -37.69
C TYR A 149 -23.99 -2.46 -38.26
N LEU A 150 -24.05 -2.17 -39.56
CA LEU A 150 -25.26 -1.76 -40.25
C LEU A 150 -26.12 -2.99 -40.57
N ILE A 151 -27.38 -2.97 -40.15
CA ILE A 151 -28.37 -4.01 -40.40
C ILE A 151 -29.16 -3.60 -41.64
N SER A 152 -29.20 -4.49 -42.64
CA SER A 152 -30.14 -4.37 -43.76
C SER A 152 -30.82 -5.71 -44.04
N ALA A 153 -31.96 -5.68 -44.72
CA ALA A 153 -32.70 -6.89 -45.04
C ALA A 153 -33.33 -6.83 -46.43
N THR A 154 -33.54 -8.00 -47.04
CA THR A 154 -34.20 -8.16 -48.34
C THR A 154 -35.29 -9.21 -48.23
N TYR A 155 -36.55 -8.83 -48.45
CA TYR A 155 -37.67 -9.73 -48.58
C TYR A 155 -37.75 -10.24 -50.02
N ALA A 156 -37.79 -11.56 -50.21
CA ALA A 156 -37.77 -12.18 -51.54
C ALA A 156 -39.09 -12.06 -52.32
N GLY A 157 -40.18 -11.68 -51.65
CA GLY A 157 -41.54 -11.80 -52.20
C GLY A 157 -42.14 -13.18 -51.95
N GLU A 158 -43.48 -13.26 -51.95
CA GLU A 158 -44.25 -14.51 -51.84
C GLU A 158 -45.70 -14.24 -52.28
N GLY A 159 -46.25 -15.10 -53.14
CA GLY A 159 -47.63 -14.98 -53.61
C GLY A 159 -47.94 -13.61 -54.20
N LYS A 160 -48.86 -12.86 -53.58
CA LYS A 160 -49.25 -11.50 -54.01
C LYS A 160 -48.25 -10.40 -53.64
N TYR A 161 -47.30 -10.68 -52.75
CA TYR A 161 -46.36 -9.67 -52.24
C TYR A 161 -45.07 -9.64 -53.07
N LEU A 162 -44.72 -8.46 -53.59
CA LEU A 162 -43.47 -8.21 -54.30
C LEU A 162 -42.26 -8.18 -53.35
N SER A 163 -41.07 -8.42 -53.90
CA SER A 163 -39.80 -8.27 -53.18
C SER A 163 -39.53 -6.82 -52.79
N SER A 164 -38.81 -6.63 -51.69
CA SER A 164 -38.37 -5.30 -51.23
C SER A 164 -37.06 -5.39 -50.45
N LYS A 165 -36.34 -4.27 -50.35
CA LYS A 165 -35.13 -4.12 -49.55
C LYS A 165 -35.25 -2.92 -48.62
N THR A 166 -34.58 -2.98 -47.48
CA THR A 166 -34.50 -1.85 -46.55
C THR A 166 -33.84 -0.66 -47.25
N ILE A 167 -34.38 0.53 -47.04
CA ILE A 167 -33.77 1.80 -47.48
C ILE A 167 -32.98 2.39 -46.31
N ASP A 168 -33.63 2.47 -45.15
CA ASP A 168 -32.99 2.85 -43.89
C ASP A 168 -32.38 1.61 -43.23
N GLU A 169 -31.10 1.71 -42.88
CA GLU A 169 -30.37 0.65 -42.17
C GLU A 169 -30.55 0.80 -40.66
N GLY A 170 -30.62 -0.33 -39.95
CA GLY A 170 -30.57 -0.36 -38.49
C GLY A 170 -29.12 -0.46 -37.99
N ILE A 171 -28.91 -0.30 -36.69
CA ILE A 171 -27.59 -0.43 -36.06
C ILE A 171 -27.59 -1.63 -35.12
N LEU A 172 -26.61 -2.52 -35.29
CA LEU A 172 -26.20 -3.50 -34.30
C LEU A 172 -24.97 -2.96 -33.56
N GLU A 173 -25.15 -2.56 -32.29
CA GLU A 173 -24.07 -2.23 -31.37
C GLU A 173 -23.62 -3.50 -30.61
N LEU A 174 -22.36 -3.88 -30.76
CA LEU A 174 -21.75 -4.96 -29.98
C LEU A 174 -20.84 -4.41 -28.90
N LEU A 175 -21.12 -4.78 -27.65
CA LEU A 175 -20.33 -4.44 -26.48
C LEU A 175 -19.38 -5.60 -26.10
N PRO A 176 -18.23 -5.32 -25.44
CA PRO A 176 -17.44 -6.36 -24.78
C PRO A 176 -18.27 -7.12 -23.73
N LEU A 177 -17.92 -8.37 -23.45
CA LEU A 177 -18.60 -9.17 -22.42
C LEU A 177 -18.48 -8.48 -21.05
N PRO A 178 -19.56 -8.38 -20.27
CA PRO A 178 -19.52 -7.72 -18.99
C PRO A 178 -18.71 -8.53 -17.98
N THR A 179 -17.82 -7.88 -17.23
CA THR A 179 -17.04 -8.50 -16.15
C THR A 179 -17.76 -8.38 -14.81
N LYS A 180 -17.56 -9.33 -13.89
CA LYS A 180 -17.88 -9.21 -12.47
C LYS A 180 -16.69 -9.66 -11.63
N ILE A 181 -16.35 -8.86 -10.61
CA ILE A 181 -15.33 -9.19 -9.61
C ILE A 181 -16.00 -9.44 -8.26
N ALA A 182 -15.50 -10.40 -7.50
CA ALA A 182 -15.79 -10.59 -6.09
C ALA A 182 -14.48 -10.48 -5.28
N THR A 183 -14.27 -9.34 -4.63
CA THR A 183 -13.12 -9.03 -3.79
C THR A 183 -13.36 -9.49 -2.37
N VAL A 184 -12.34 -10.05 -1.73
CA VAL A 184 -12.49 -10.68 -0.41
C VAL A 184 -12.17 -9.68 0.71
N ASN A 185 -13.05 -9.60 1.72
CA ASN A 185 -12.77 -8.92 2.99
C ASN A 185 -11.68 -9.68 3.77
N ILE A 186 -10.70 -8.98 4.33
CA ILE A 186 -9.56 -9.59 5.00
C ILE A 186 -9.31 -8.94 6.37
N THR A 187 -8.97 -9.74 7.37
CA THR A 187 -8.39 -9.26 8.63
C THR A 187 -6.93 -9.72 8.72
N SER A 188 -6.02 -8.81 9.08
CA SER A 188 -4.59 -9.09 9.24
C SER A 188 -4.01 -8.40 10.49
N TYR A 189 -2.83 -8.83 10.93
CA TYR A 189 -2.13 -8.30 12.12
C TYR A 189 -0.80 -7.63 11.75
N GLN A 190 -0.83 -6.48 11.07
CA GLN A 190 0.38 -5.74 10.65
C GLN A 190 1.48 -6.68 10.09
N THR A 191 1.08 -7.56 9.18
CA THR A 191 1.97 -8.51 8.50
C THR A 191 1.63 -8.57 7.01
N LYS A 192 2.40 -9.36 6.26
CA LYS A 192 2.06 -9.70 4.88
C LYS A 192 0.70 -10.42 4.81
N VAL A 193 -0.15 -9.96 3.90
CA VAL A 193 -1.52 -10.44 3.70
C VAL A 193 -1.75 -10.77 2.24
N LEU A 194 -2.56 -11.79 1.97
CA LEU A 194 -2.89 -12.20 0.61
C LEU A 194 -4.22 -11.57 0.18
N LEU A 195 -4.14 -10.54 -0.68
CA LEU A 195 -5.31 -9.96 -1.34
C LEU A 195 -5.85 -10.96 -2.36
N LYS A 196 -7.18 -11.13 -2.40
CA LYS A 196 -7.85 -12.14 -3.24
C LYS A 196 -9.06 -11.54 -3.92
N ALA A 197 -9.26 -11.94 -5.16
CA ALA A 197 -10.48 -11.67 -5.89
C ALA A 197 -10.80 -12.81 -6.87
N THR A 198 -12.08 -12.99 -7.14
CA THR A 198 -12.58 -13.87 -8.19
C THR A 198 -13.16 -13.05 -9.33
N VAL A 199 -12.80 -13.36 -10.57
CA VAL A 199 -13.21 -12.63 -11.78
C VAL A 199 -13.95 -13.58 -12.72
N VAL A 200 -15.18 -13.22 -13.06
CA VAL A 200 -16.05 -13.99 -13.94
C VAL A 200 -16.61 -13.13 -15.07
N ASP A 201 -16.93 -13.79 -16.18
CA ASP A 201 -17.84 -13.27 -17.18
C ASP A 201 -19.25 -13.18 -16.55
N LYS A 202 -19.78 -11.96 -16.40
CA LYS A 202 -21.11 -11.73 -15.81
C LYS A 202 -22.22 -12.32 -16.68
N TYR A 203 -22.01 -12.46 -17.99
CA TYR A 203 -23.04 -12.96 -18.90
C TYR A 203 -23.34 -14.46 -18.68
N ASN A 204 -22.33 -15.28 -18.37
CA ASN A 204 -22.48 -16.74 -18.24
C ASN A 204 -21.91 -17.33 -16.93
N ASN A 205 -21.41 -16.48 -16.03
CA ASN A 205 -20.76 -16.84 -14.76
C ASN A 205 -19.53 -17.75 -14.89
N LYS A 206 -18.89 -17.84 -16.06
CA LYS A 206 -17.65 -18.60 -16.24
C LYS A 206 -16.44 -17.80 -15.80
N TYR A 207 -15.44 -18.51 -15.29
CA TYR A 207 -14.17 -17.89 -14.93
C TYR A 207 -13.45 -17.30 -16.14
N ILE A 208 -12.98 -16.07 -15.97
CA ILE A 208 -12.06 -15.45 -16.93
C ILE A 208 -10.70 -16.11 -16.74
N LYS A 209 -10.22 -16.84 -17.77
CA LYS A 209 -9.03 -17.70 -17.65
C LYS A 209 -7.71 -16.94 -17.62
N ASN A 210 -7.66 -15.78 -18.29
CA ASN A 210 -6.44 -15.00 -18.51
C ASN A 210 -6.72 -13.49 -18.35
N GLY A 211 -5.66 -12.73 -18.08
CA GLY A 211 -5.72 -11.28 -17.91
C GLY A 211 -4.97 -10.84 -16.67
N THR A 212 -5.01 -9.55 -16.38
CA THR A 212 -4.40 -8.97 -15.18
C THR A 212 -5.47 -8.32 -14.32
N LEU A 213 -5.30 -8.42 -13.00
CA LEU A 213 -6.08 -7.72 -12.01
C LEU A 213 -5.15 -6.82 -11.20
N LEU A 214 -5.55 -5.56 -11.05
CA LEU A 214 -4.87 -4.56 -10.24
C LEU A 214 -5.53 -4.49 -8.85
N PHE A 215 -4.72 -4.47 -7.79
CA PHE A 215 -5.18 -4.22 -6.42
C PHE A 215 -4.75 -2.83 -5.96
N LYS A 216 -5.65 -2.16 -5.24
CA LYS A 216 -5.40 -0.90 -4.55
C LYS A 216 -5.73 -1.01 -3.07
N ILE A 217 -5.04 -0.24 -2.24
CA ILE A 217 -5.38 0.01 -0.84
C ILE A 217 -5.61 1.52 -0.68
N ASN A 218 -6.81 1.92 -0.23
CA ASN A 218 -7.24 3.33 -0.13
C ASN A 218 -6.94 4.13 -1.41
N GLY A 219 -7.32 3.58 -2.57
CA GLY A 219 -7.14 4.22 -3.88
C GLY A 219 -5.73 4.10 -4.50
N GLN A 220 -4.70 3.78 -3.69
CA GLN A 220 -3.32 3.63 -4.15
C GLN A 220 -3.03 2.22 -4.67
N THR A 221 -2.48 2.12 -5.88
CA THR A 221 -2.11 0.83 -6.48
C THR A 221 -0.98 0.19 -5.69
N VAL A 222 -1.24 -1.01 -5.17
CA VAL A 222 -0.24 -1.80 -4.41
C VAL A 222 0.37 -2.93 -5.25
N GLY A 223 -0.28 -3.31 -6.34
CA GLY A 223 0.29 -4.28 -7.27
C GLY A 223 -0.70 -4.78 -8.32
N THR A 224 -0.17 -5.56 -9.24
CA THR A 224 -0.91 -6.23 -10.33
C THR A 224 -0.57 -7.71 -10.33
N THR A 225 -1.55 -8.56 -10.56
CA THR A 225 -1.36 -10.01 -10.67
C THR A 225 -2.06 -10.56 -11.90
N ALA A 226 -1.53 -11.65 -12.45
CA ALA A 226 -2.25 -12.44 -13.45
C ALA A 226 -3.48 -13.12 -12.82
N ILE A 227 -4.53 -13.26 -13.63
CA ILE A 227 -5.70 -14.09 -13.32
C ILE A 227 -5.42 -15.49 -13.87
N LYS A 228 -5.64 -16.51 -13.04
CA LYS A 228 -5.57 -17.92 -13.43
C LYS A 228 -6.88 -18.59 -13.04
N ASP A 229 -7.64 -19.04 -14.03
CA ASP A 229 -8.96 -19.67 -13.85
C ASP A 229 -9.88 -18.85 -12.92
N GLY A 230 -10.00 -17.56 -13.22
CA GLY A 230 -10.84 -16.62 -12.48
C GLY A 230 -10.29 -16.22 -11.12
N LYS A 231 -9.12 -16.69 -10.68
CA LYS A 231 -8.53 -16.33 -9.39
C LYS A 231 -7.36 -15.39 -9.57
N ALA A 232 -7.37 -14.29 -8.80
CA ALA A 232 -6.27 -13.35 -8.69
C ALA A 232 -5.82 -13.26 -7.22
N GLN A 233 -4.52 -13.35 -6.97
CA GLN A 233 -3.94 -13.28 -5.64
C GLN A 233 -2.69 -12.42 -5.63
N PHE A 234 -2.57 -11.50 -4.68
CA PHE A 234 -1.42 -10.62 -4.54
C PHE A 234 -1.00 -10.49 -3.07
N THR A 235 0.27 -10.74 -2.77
CA THR A 235 0.82 -10.59 -1.42
C THR A 235 1.16 -9.13 -1.16
N TYR A 236 0.43 -8.49 -0.25
CA TYR A 236 0.65 -7.11 0.17
C TYR A 236 1.31 -7.07 1.55
N ASP A 237 2.34 -6.25 1.74
CA ASP A 237 2.99 -6.06 3.04
C ASP A 237 2.27 -4.98 3.86
N ALA A 238 1.40 -5.40 4.79
CA ALA A 238 0.66 -4.48 5.65
C ALA A 238 1.40 -4.15 6.96
N SER A 239 2.69 -4.49 7.09
CA SER A 239 3.44 -4.28 8.35
C SER A 239 3.58 -2.81 8.74
N ASN A 240 3.52 -1.91 7.76
CA ASN A 240 3.61 -0.47 7.99
C ASN A 240 2.24 0.22 8.15
N LEU A 241 1.13 -0.52 8.03
CA LEU A 241 -0.19 0.06 8.21
C LEU A 241 -0.54 0.13 9.71
N PRO A 242 -0.97 1.30 10.23
CA PRO A 242 -1.59 1.38 11.54
C PRO A 242 -2.82 0.46 11.66
N ALA A 243 -3.20 0.11 12.87
CA ALA A 243 -4.47 -0.58 13.08
C ALA A 243 -5.65 0.30 12.60
N GLY A 244 -6.60 -0.30 11.91
CA GLY A 244 -7.68 0.43 11.24
C GLY A 244 -8.37 -0.37 10.15
N LYS A 245 -9.28 0.29 9.44
CA LYS A 245 -9.96 -0.25 8.26
C LYS A 245 -9.44 0.46 7.02
N TYR A 246 -9.22 -0.30 5.97
CA TYR A 246 -8.71 0.17 4.68
C TYR A 246 -9.56 -0.43 3.56
N THR A 247 -9.82 0.34 2.51
CA THR A 247 -10.56 -0.14 1.33
C THR A 247 -9.60 -0.89 0.40
N ILE A 248 -9.91 -2.14 0.11
CA ILE A 248 -9.31 -2.91 -0.98
C ILE A 248 -10.13 -2.63 -2.23
N THR A 249 -9.51 -2.15 -3.30
CA THR A 249 -10.17 -2.06 -4.61
C THR A 249 -9.51 -3.01 -5.59
N SER A 250 -10.28 -3.91 -6.17
CA SER A 250 -9.86 -4.74 -7.29
C SER A 250 -10.32 -4.11 -8.60
N VAL A 251 -9.44 -4.06 -9.59
CA VAL A 251 -9.71 -3.43 -10.89
C VAL A 251 -9.33 -4.38 -12.00
N TYR A 252 -10.31 -4.76 -12.82
CA TYR A 252 -10.09 -5.40 -14.10
C TYR A 252 -10.19 -4.34 -15.19
N GLY A 253 -9.11 -4.12 -15.94
CA GLY A 253 -9.10 -3.16 -17.04
C GLY A 253 -9.84 -3.71 -18.26
N ALA A 254 -10.54 -2.83 -18.99
CA ALA A 254 -11.21 -3.21 -20.22
C ALA A 254 -10.21 -3.77 -21.25
N ASN A 255 -10.65 -4.75 -22.02
CA ASN A 255 -9.91 -5.28 -23.17
C ASN A 255 -10.88 -5.63 -24.31
N ARG A 256 -10.37 -6.19 -25.40
CA ARG A 256 -11.18 -6.53 -26.58
C ARG A 256 -12.35 -7.48 -26.27
N LEU A 257 -12.21 -8.34 -25.26
CA LEU A 257 -13.20 -9.35 -24.91
C LEU A 257 -14.11 -8.92 -23.76
N TYR A 258 -13.57 -8.22 -22.77
CA TYR A 258 -14.25 -7.98 -21.50
C TYR A 258 -14.25 -6.50 -21.12
N SER A 259 -15.38 -6.03 -20.59
CA SER A 259 -15.52 -4.67 -20.06
C SER A 259 -14.67 -4.48 -18.81
N GLU A 260 -14.35 -3.22 -18.48
CA GLU A 260 -13.79 -2.92 -17.17
C GLU A 260 -14.81 -3.20 -16.05
N TYR A 261 -14.30 -3.50 -14.86
CA TYR A 261 -15.10 -3.63 -13.65
C TYR A 261 -14.24 -3.32 -12.42
N ARG A 262 -14.87 -2.77 -11.39
CA ARG A 262 -14.26 -2.48 -10.09
C ARG A 262 -15.11 -3.06 -8.99
N ASP A 263 -14.45 -3.56 -7.96
CA ASP A 263 -15.13 -4.06 -6.78
C ASP A 263 -14.32 -3.69 -5.53
N ASN A 264 -15.01 -3.49 -4.41
CA ASN A 264 -14.42 -3.04 -3.16
C ASN A 264 -14.65 -4.07 -2.04
N ALA A 265 -13.65 -4.21 -1.18
CA ALA A 265 -13.73 -4.94 0.09
C ALA A 265 -12.98 -4.17 1.18
N ILE A 266 -13.00 -4.69 2.41
CA ILE A 266 -12.34 -4.09 3.57
C ILE A 266 -11.17 -4.95 4.02
N LEU A 267 -10.01 -4.31 4.19
CA LEU A 267 -8.86 -4.81 4.94
C LEU A 267 -8.91 -4.23 6.36
N VAL A 268 -9.07 -5.08 7.36
CA VAL A 268 -8.97 -4.71 8.77
C VAL A 268 -7.57 -5.06 9.28
N ILE A 269 -6.79 -4.05 9.65
CA ILE A 269 -5.51 -4.23 10.33
C ILE A 269 -5.74 -4.15 11.83
N LYS A 270 -5.36 -5.22 12.53
CA LYS A 270 -5.40 -5.31 14.00
C LYS A 270 -3.98 -5.24 14.56
N VAL A 271 -3.87 -4.75 15.79
CA VAL A 271 -2.65 -4.89 16.57
C VAL A 271 -2.52 -6.33 17.07
N LYS A 272 -1.30 -6.89 17.07
CA LYS A 272 -1.04 -8.22 17.61
C LYS A 272 -1.43 -8.26 19.10
N PRO A 273 -2.16 -9.29 19.56
CA PRO A 273 -2.66 -9.31 20.94
C PRO A 273 -1.56 -9.55 21.98
N THR A 274 -0.40 -10.07 21.55
CA THR A 274 0.67 -10.50 22.45
C THR A 274 2.07 -10.24 21.90
N TYR A 275 3.02 -10.04 22.81
CA TYR A 275 4.43 -9.77 22.53
C TYR A 275 5.34 -10.56 23.46
N THR A 276 6.59 -10.73 23.04
CA THR A 276 7.65 -11.35 23.82
C THR A 276 8.54 -10.31 24.51
N PHE A 277 9.26 -10.74 25.54
CA PHE A 277 10.28 -9.92 26.20
C PHE A 277 11.31 -9.33 25.21
N ASP A 278 11.82 -10.15 24.29
CA ASP A 278 12.88 -9.73 23.37
C ASP A 278 12.38 -8.69 22.35
N GLU A 279 11.14 -8.83 21.85
CA GLU A 279 10.51 -7.81 20.99
C GLU A 279 10.41 -6.45 21.70
N VAL A 280 9.98 -6.42 22.98
CA VAL A 280 9.83 -5.18 23.75
C VAL A 280 11.19 -4.62 24.19
N ARG A 281 12.17 -5.46 24.50
CA ARG A 281 13.55 -5.02 24.81
C ARG A 281 14.21 -4.36 23.61
N ASN A 282 14.06 -4.92 22.41
CA ASN A 282 14.60 -4.30 21.18
C ASN A 282 13.97 -2.92 20.94
N ALA A 283 12.67 -2.77 21.19
CA ALA A 283 12.00 -1.46 21.14
C ALA A 283 12.53 -0.49 22.20
N ALA A 284 12.86 -0.96 23.41
CA ALA A 284 13.47 -0.14 24.46
C ALA A 284 14.83 0.42 24.09
N VAL A 285 15.67 -0.40 23.42
CA VAL A 285 16.94 0.07 22.87
C VAL A 285 16.69 1.24 21.91
N TYR A 286 15.79 1.04 20.94
CA TYR A 286 15.43 2.08 19.96
C TYR A 286 14.96 3.36 20.64
N VAL A 287 13.97 3.28 21.54
CA VAL A 287 13.37 4.45 22.20
C VAL A 287 14.41 5.22 23.02
N ARG A 288 15.21 4.52 23.84
CA ARG A 288 16.28 5.16 24.61
C ARG A 288 17.20 5.96 23.70
N ASN A 289 17.71 5.33 22.65
CA ASN A 289 18.70 5.96 21.79
C ASN A 289 18.15 7.19 21.07
N HIS A 290 16.89 7.15 20.62
CA HIS A 290 16.28 8.30 19.95
C HIS A 290 16.02 9.46 20.93
N TYR A 291 15.63 9.17 22.17
CA TYR A 291 15.50 10.21 23.19
C TYR A 291 16.85 10.84 23.56
N GLU A 292 17.91 10.05 23.65
CA GLU A 292 19.29 10.55 23.84
C GLU A 292 19.79 11.38 22.66
N GLN A 293 19.26 11.14 21.47
CA GLN A 293 19.51 11.93 20.25
C GLN A 293 18.62 13.16 20.16
N ASN A 294 17.93 13.54 21.24
CA ASN A 294 17.04 14.68 21.29
C ASN A 294 15.82 14.58 20.36
N GLN A 295 15.32 13.36 20.11
CA GLN A 295 14.15 13.12 19.26
C GLN A 295 12.94 12.66 20.07
N ILE A 296 11.76 13.24 19.80
CA ILE A 296 10.50 12.77 20.38
C ILE A 296 9.89 11.71 19.48
N ILE A 297 9.64 10.54 20.06
CA ILE A 297 9.08 9.37 19.37
C ILE A 297 7.60 9.26 19.72
N LYS A 298 6.75 9.19 18.69
CA LYS A 298 5.29 9.01 18.81
C LYS A 298 4.86 7.55 18.63
N GLU A 299 5.68 6.78 17.93
CA GLU A 299 5.39 5.39 17.55
C GLU A 299 6.68 4.56 17.52
N VAL A 300 6.58 3.28 17.83
CA VAL A 300 7.71 2.36 17.87
C VAL A 300 7.32 0.99 17.29
N SER A 301 8.25 0.39 16.58
CA SER A 301 8.10 -0.99 16.09
C SER A 301 8.40 -2.00 17.21
N ILE A 302 7.50 -2.96 17.41
CA ILE A 302 7.64 -4.07 18.35
C ILE A 302 7.35 -5.36 17.60
N GLY A 303 8.39 -6.16 17.34
CA GLY A 303 8.29 -7.28 16.40
C GLY A 303 7.91 -6.76 15.00
N SER A 304 6.84 -7.31 14.40
CA SER A 304 6.28 -6.82 13.14
C SER A 304 5.24 -5.72 13.30
N SER A 305 4.83 -5.40 14.53
CA SER A 305 3.80 -4.41 14.80
C SER A 305 4.37 -3.01 14.96
N LYS A 306 3.54 -2.00 14.70
CA LYS A 306 3.84 -0.59 14.95
C LYS A 306 2.83 -0.04 15.97
N LEU A 307 3.31 0.35 17.15
CA LEU A 307 2.49 0.80 18.26
C LEU A 307 2.73 2.28 18.56
N GLN A 308 1.74 2.95 19.13
CA GLN A 308 1.92 4.28 19.70
C GLN A 308 2.76 4.20 20.99
N ILE A 309 3.47 5.28 21.32
CA ILE A 309 4.45 5.26 22.43
C ILE A 309 3.81 5.01 23.81
N GLN A 310 2.53 5.38 24.02
CA GLN A 310 1.77 5.04 25.23
C GLN A 310 1.41 3.54 25.33
N GLU A 311 1.15 2.88 24.21
CA GLU A 311 0.84 1.45 24.17
C GLU A 311 2.12 0.63 24.41
N TYR A 312 3.24 1.12 23.87
CA TYR A 312 4.57 0.63 24.21
C TYR A 312 4.88 0.78 25.70
N LEU A 313 4.57 1.93 26.33
CA LEU A 313 4.78 2.14 27.77
C LEU A 313 4.09 1.06 28.61
N TYR A 314 2.89 0.64 28.22
CA TYR A 314 2.16 -0.43 28.90
C TYR A 314 2.90 -1.77 28.82
N LEU A 315 3.37 -2.16 27.63
CA LEU A 315 4.15 -3.39 27.43
C LEU A 315 5.50 -3.33 28.14
N LEU A 316 6.17 -2.17 28.11
CA LEU A 316 7.43 -1.90 28.77
C LEU A 316 7.33 -2.07 30.29
N ALA A 317 6.31 -1.46 30.91
CA ALA A 317 6.06 -1.58 32.34
C ALA A 317 5.76 -3.03 32.74
N ASN A 318 4.94 -3.75 31.95
CA ASN A 318 4.67 -5.16 32.20
C ASN A 318 5.92 -6.04 32.04
N ALA A 319 6.76 -5.79 31.03
CA ALA A 319 8.00 -6.53 30.83
C ALA A 319 8.95 -6.39 32.02
N ILE A 320 9.12 -5.17 32.53
CA ILE A 320 9.97 -4.88 33.70
C ILE A 320 9.38 -5.51 34.97
N SER A 321 8.07 -5.37 35.19
CA SER A 321 7.36 -6.02 36.30
C SER A 321 7.51 -7.54 36.27
N ASN A 322 7.48 -8.14 35.09
CA ASN A 322 7.69 -9.58 34.92
C ASN A 322 9.12 -10.00 35.26
N ILE A 323 10.15 -9.23 34.87
CA ILE A 323 11.53 -9.53 35.29
C ILE A 323 11.64 -9.51 36.82
N TYR A 324 11.14 -8.44 37.45
CA TYR A 324 11.22 -8.27 38.91
C TYR A 324 10.61 -9.45 39.67
N ASN A 325 9.51 -10.00 39.14
CA ASN A 325 8.80 -11.14 39.72
C ASN A 325 9.30 -12.51 39.21
N ASN A 326 10.49 -12.61 38.58
CA ASN A 326 11.05 -13.84 38.02
C ASN A 326 10.14 -14.53 36.98
N LYS A 327 9.43 -13.72 36.19
CA LYS A 327 8.41 -14.12 35.19
C LYS A 327 8.71 -13.57 33.79
N ALA A 328 9.96 -13.23 33.48
CA ALA A 328 10.34 -12.55 32.24
C ALA A 328 9.92 -13.26 30.93
N SER A 329 9.74 -14.59 30.95
CA SER A 329 9.26 -15.37 29.79
C SER A 329 7.74 -15.35 29.62
N SER A 330 7.00 -14.70 30.53
CA SER A 330 5.53 -14.61 30.43
C SER A 330 5.13 -13.77 29.21
N THR A 331 4.09 -14.21 28.52
CA THR A 331 3.49 -13.49 27.41
C THR A 331 3.06 -12.09 27.85
N LEU A 332 3.45 -11.07 27.08
CA LEU A 332 3.03 -9.69 27.32
C LEU A 332 1.78 -9.43 26.51
N HIS A 333 0.73 -8.92 27.15
CA HIS A 333 -0.56 -8.68 26.50
C HIS A 333 -0.68 -7.22 26.08
N TYR A 334 -1.10 -7.01 24.83
CA TYR A 334 -1.39 -5.69 24.31
C TYR A 334 -2.59 -5.06 25.01
N LYS A 335 -2.51 -3.75 25.25
CA LYS A 335 -3.65 -2.92 25.65
C LYS A 335 -3.59 -1.58 24.92
N ALA A 336 -4.69 -1.27 24.22
CA ALA A 336 -4.87 0.06 23.63
C ALA A 336 -5.01 1.09 24.75
N CYS A 337 -4.34 2.24 24.61
CA CYS A 337 -4.52 3.36 25.53
C CYS A 337 -4.28 4.70 24.83
N ALA A 338 -4.95 5.74 25.31
CA ALA A 338 -4.76 7.10 24.84
C ALA A 338 -3.46 7.72 25.38
N ALA A 339 -2.89 8.65 24.63
CA ALA A 339 -1.81 9.52 25.13
C ALA A 339 -2.34 10.46 26.23
N PRO A 340 -1.50 10.90 27.19
CA PRO A 340 -1.91 11.94 28.12
C PRO A 340 -2.15 13.27 27.38
N SER A 341 -3.05 14.12 27.88
CA SER A 341 -3.31 15.44 27.29
C SER A 341 -2.17 16.43 27.51
N THR A 342 -1.38 16.24 28.57
CA THR A 342 -0.22 17.05 28.94
C THR A 342 0.85 16.16 29.57
N GLN A 343 2.06 16.67 29.76
CA GLN A 343 3.05 16.07 30.64
C GLN A 343 3.50 17.09 31.68
N VAL A 344 3.84 16.62 32.88
CA VAL A 344 4.37 17.46 33.96
C VAL A 344 5.61 16.78 34.52
N ASP A 345 6.79 17.33 34.22
CA ASP A 345 8.06 16.86 34.76
C ASP A 345 8.63 17.92 35.71
N THR A 346 8.68 17.58 37.00
CA THR A 346 9.28 18.42 38.05
C THR A 346 10.37 17.66 38.80
N VAL A 347 10.85 16.56 38.21
CA VAL A 347 11.77 15.66 38.89
C VAL A 347 13.16 16.28 38.96
N LYS A 348 13.80 16.17 40.12
CA LYS A 348 15.22 16.45 40.29
C LYS A 348 16.04 15.20 40.02
N THR A 349 17.35 15.34 39.90
CA THR A 349 18.23 14.17 39.77
C THR A 349 18.14 13.29 41.02
N PHE A 350 17.86 12.00 40.84
CA PHE A 350 17.80 11.01 41.92
C PHE A 350 18.07 9.60 41.38
N THR A 351 18.26 8.64 42.27
CA THR A 351 18.53 7.24 41.92
C THR A 351 17.33 6.38 42.28
N LEU A 352 16.87 5.58 41.32
CA LEU A 352 15.88 4.52 41.54
C LEU A 352 16.59 3.19 41.78
N TYR A 353 16.09 2.42 42.73
CA TYR A 353 16.46 1.03 43.02
C TYR A 353 15.40 0.06 42.47
N PRO A 354 15.64 -1.27 42.49
CA PRO A 354 14.74 -2.23 41.85
C PRO A 354 13.28 -2.13 42.32
N SER A 355 13.05 -1.94 43.61
CA SER A 355 11.71 -1.77 44.20
C SER A 355 11.00 -0.51 43.71
N ASP A 356 11.73 0.58 43.50
CA ASP A 356 11.16 1.86 43.05
C ASP A 356 10.73 1.76 41.59
N VAL A 357 11.57 1.13 40.76
CA VAL A 357 11.25 0.86 39.36
C VAL A 357 10.02 -0.04 39.25
N TYR A 358 9.94 -1.09 40.06
CA TYR A 358 8.77 -1.96 40.11
C TYR A 358 7.50 -1.23 40.56
N SER A 359 7.61 -0.38 41.59
CA SER A 359 6.50 0.49 42.05
C SER A 359 6.02 1.44 40.95
N ILE A 360 6.93 2.06 40.20
CA ILE A 360 6.57 2.89 39.04
C ILE A 360 5.84 2.06 37.99
N CYS A 361 6.35 0.87 37.63
CA CYS A 361 5.72 0.01 36.62
C CYS A 361 4.29 -0.39 37.03
N THR A 362 4.10 -0.87 38.25
CA THR A 362 2.77 -1.26 38.77
C THR A 362 1.79 -0.09 38.78
N ARG A 363 2.22 1.12 39.16
CA ARG A 363 1.38 2.32 39.14
C ARG A 363 1.00 2.75 37.71
N VAL A 364 1.94 2.66 36.76
CA VAL A 364 1.66 2.92 35.34
C VAL A 364 0.64 1.93 34.79
N ILE A 365 0.81 0.63 35.05
CA ILE A 365 -0.10 -0.43 34.62
C ILE A 365 -1.51 -0.18 35.18
N ASN A 366 -1.63 -0.03 36.50
CA ASN A 366 -2.92 0.20 37.17
C ASN A 366 -3.61 1.48 36.67
N TYR A 367 -2.85 2.56 36.45
CA TYR A 367 -3.39 3.81 35.93
C TYR A 367 -3.95 3.62 34.52
N ILE A 368 -3.21 2.98 33.61
CA ILE A 368 -3.67 2.70 32.25
C ILE A 368 -4.87 1.76 32.28
N ASP A 369 -4.86 0.76 33.18
CA ASP A 369 -5.95 -0.19 33.29
C ASP A 369 -7.27 0.45 33.69
N TYR A 370 -7.21 1.39 34.63
CA TYR A 370 -8.36 2.11 35.13
C TYR A 370 -8.83 3.24 34.21
N ASN A 371 -7.90 4.02 33.64
CA ASN A 371 -8.24 5.26 32.92
C ASN A 371 -8.26 5.09 31.38
N GLY A 372 -7.77 3.96 30.84
CA GLY A 372 -7.62 3.77 29.39
C GLY A 372 -6.62 4.74 28.74
N ARG A 373 -5.76 5.39 29.52
CA ARG A 373 -4.83 6.45 29.09
C ARG A 373 -3.54 6.39 29.91
N ALA A 374 -2.41 6.72 29.29
CA ALA A 374 -1.15 6.84 30.01
C ALA A 374 -1.14 8.05 30.99
N PRO A 375 -0.42 7.95 32.12
CA PRO A 375 -0.36 9.05 33.10
C PRO A 375 0.45 10.24 32.57
N THR A 376 0.09 11.44 33.00
CA THR A 376 0.85 12.67 32.70
C THR A 376 2.22 12.69 33.41
N TYR A 377 2.30 12.03 34.58
CA TYR A 377 3.49 11.82 35.40
C TYR A 377 3.30 10.67 36.40
N VAL A 378 4.39 10.23 37.03
CA VAL A 378 4.41 9.35 38.21
C VAL A 378 5.15 10.07 39.34
N SER A 379 4.49 10.27 40.50
CA SER A 379 5.14 10.91 41.66
C SER A 379 6.21 10.00 42.28
N THR A 380 7.39 10.53 42.53
CA THR A 380 8.52 9.85 43.18
C THR A 380 9.12 10.76 44.26
N ASP A 381 10.08 10.27 45.02
CA ASP A 381 10.84 11.06 46.01
C ASP A 381 11.62 12.22 45.37
N GLY A 382 11.94 12.10 44.08
CA GLY A 382 12.59 13.15 43.30
C GLY A 382 11.64 14.22 42.75
N GLY A 383 10.32 14.04 42.88
CA GLY A 383 9.28 14.90 42.29
C GLY A 383 8.37 14.16 41.30
N ASN A 384 7.62 14.90 40.49
CA ASN A 384 6.79 14.29 39.46
C ASN A 384 7.64 13.93 38.23
N MET A 385 7.82 12.64 37.99
CA MET A 385 8.50 12.12 36.81
C MET A 385 7.54 12.14 35.63
N GLY A 386 7.76 13.02 34.66
CA GLY A 386 6.85 13.25 33.55
C GLY A 386 6.78 12.08 32.57
N TYR A 387 5.70 12.05 31.78
CA TYR A 387 5.40 10.97 30.82
C TYR A 387 6.59 10.50 29.97
N TYR A 388 7.30 11.42 29.28
CA TYR A 388 8.45 11.03 28.45
C TYR A 388 9.65 10.57 29.28
N ASN A 389 9.83 11.11 30.49
CA ASN A 389 10.89 10.70 31.39
C ASN A 389 10.64 9.29 31.93
N VAL A 390 9.39 8.95 32.28
CA VAL A 390 8.99 7.59 32.66
C VAL A 390 9.32 6.61 31.52
N ILE A 391 8.91 6.92 30.29
CA ILE A 391 9.23 6.08 29.12
C ILE A 391 10.75 5.91 28.99
N TYR A 392 11.50 7.01 28.98
CA TYR A 392 12.96 6.99 28.86
C TYR A 392 13.63 6.13 29.91
N CYS A 393 13.27 6.33 31.18
CA CYS A 393 13.85 5.63 32.31
C CYS A 393 13.55 4.14 32.25
N LEU A 394 12.31 3.76 31.98
CA LEU A 394 11.93 2.37 31.85
C LEU A 394 12.60 1.72 30.61
N SER A 395 12.76 2.44 29.51
CA SER A 395 13.50 1.95 28.34
C SER A 395 14.97 1.68 28.67
N LYS A 396 15.62 2.58 29.42
CA LYS A 396 16.97 2.37 29.94
C LYS A 396 17.07 1.13 30.83
N VAL A 397 16.12 0.96 31.76
CA VAL A 397 16.07 -0.21 32.65
C VAL A 397 15.96 -1.49 31.83
N LEU A 398 15.04 -1.55 30.88
CA LEU A 398 14.79 -2.77 30.11
C LEU A 398 15.96 -3.11 29.18
N ASP A 399 16.59 -2.11 28.56
CA ASP A 399 17.76 -2.29 27.68
C ASP A 399 18.92 -3.01 28.40
N VAL A 400 19.21 -2.66 29.65
CA VAL A 400 20.32 -3.27 30.42
C VAL A 400 19.90 -4.51 31.23
N SER A 401 18.61 -4.87 31.19
CA SER A 401 18.06 -6.04 31.88
C SER A 401 18.04 -7.28 30.98
N THR A 402 18.03 -8.48 31.58
CA THR A 402 17.86 -9.75 30.87
C THR A 402 16.69 -10.52 31.48
N LYS A 403 16.36 -11.70 30.92
CA LYS A 403 15.35 -12.59 31.50
C LYS A 403 15.70 -13.06 32.92
N THR A 404 16.97 -12.96 33.32
CA THR A 404 17.50 -13.44 34.61
C THR A 404 18.22 -12.35 35.41
N TYR A 405 18.22 -11.10 34.95
CA TYR A 405 18.91 -9.99 35.61
C TYR A 405 18.05 -8.74 35.57
N PHE A 406 17.84 -8.15 36.75
CA PHE A 406 17.22 -6.84 36.93
C PHE A 406 18.31 -5.81 37.26
N VAL A 407 18.20 -4.59 36.73
CA VAL A 407 19.17 -3.51 36.97
C VAL A 407 19.24 -3.10 38.44
N GLU A 408 20.44 -3.00 39.01
CA GLU A 408 20.63 -2.65 40.43
C GLU A 408 20.25 -1.19 40.76
N SER A 409 20.37 -0.28 39.79
CA SER A 409 20.00 1.12 39.96
C SER A 409 19.85 1.85 38.63
N CYS A 410 19.02 2.88 38.60
CA CYS A 410 18.86 3.78 37.46
C CYS A 410 18.83 5.23 37.94
N ILE A 411 19.78 6.05 37.47
CA ILE A 411 19.76 7.49 37.73
C ILE A 411 18.74 8.15 36.80
N VAL A 412 17.85 8.94 37.37
CA VAL A 412 16.89 9.79 36.67
C VAL A 412 17.40 11.23 36.69
N TYR A 413 17.22 11.93 35.58
CA TYR A 413 17.53 13.35 35.43
C TYR A 413 16.26 14.11 35.03
N PRO A 414 16.18 15.43 35.26
CA PRO A 414 15.08 16.25 34.75
C PRO A 414 14.91 16.08 33.23
N TRP A 415 13.68 16.06 32.73
CA TRP A 415 13.44 15.87 31.29
C TRP A 415 14.13 16.96 30.44
N SER A 416 14.12 18.21 30.90
CA SER A 416 14.79 19.33 30.22
C SER A 416 16.32 19.18 30.15
N THR A 417 16.92 18.42 31.06
CA THR A 417 18.34 18.08 31.01
C THR A 417 18.62 17.02 29.96
N LEU A 418 17.70 16.06 29.77
CA LEU A 418 17.83 14.94 28.83
C LEU A 418 17.50 15.35 27.40
N HIS A 419 16.44 16.15 27.26
CA HIS A 419 15.86 16.62 26.01
C HIS A 419 15.81 18.15 26.01
N PRO A 420 16.96 18.82 25.87
CA PRO A 420 17.01 20.27 25.87
C PRO A 420 16.39 20.87 24.61
N SER A 421 15.80 22.06 24.73
CA SER A 421 15.22 22.80 23.60
C SER A 421 16.24 23.16 22.50
N LYS A 422 17.53 23.20 22.84
CA LYS A 422 18.65 23.38 21.91
C LYS A 422 19.70 22.32 22.19
N SER A 423 20.07 21.52 21.19
CA SER A 423 21.08 20.47 21.35
C SER A 423 22.48 21.00 21.63
N THR A 424 22.78 22.27 21.32
CA THR A 424 24.08 22.92 21.55
C THR A 424 24.46 23.06 23.02
N VAL A 425 23.52 22.87 23.96
CA VAL A 425 23.84 22.81 25.39
C VAL A 425 24.63 21.55 25.76
N ARG A 426 24.61 20.51 24.91
CA ARG A 426 25.41 19.31 25.13
C ARG A 426 26.89 19.64 24.97
N HIS A 427 27.66 19.38 26.01
CA HIS A 427 29.12 19.44 25.93
C HIS A 427 29.64 18.29 25.06
N ILE A 428 30.54 18.58 24.13
CA ILE A 428 31.18 17.59 23.27
C ILE A 428 32.58 17.27 23.78
N TYR A 429 32.86 15.99 23.95
CA TYR A 429 34.18 15.47 24.27
C TYR A 429 34.78 14.75 23.06
N LEU A 430 36.04 15.03 22.75
CA LEU A 430 36.74 14.40 21.63
C LEU A 430 37.87 13.50 22.14
N THR A 431 38.00 12.32 21.53
CA THR A 431 39.14 11.41 21.75
C THR A 431 39.66 10.86 20.41
N SER A 432 40.94 10.51 20.34
CA SER A 432 41.51 9.75 19.21
C SER A 432 42.42 8.64 19.71
N ASP A 433 42.47 7.52 18.98
CA ASP A 433 43.40 6.40 19.19
C ASP A 433 44.88 6.74 18.92
N ASN A 434 45.20 7.96 18.46
CA ASN A 434 46.54 8.34 18.03
C ASN A 434 47.03 7.50 16.82
N ILE A 435 46.28 7.60 15.72
CA ILE A 435 46.34 6.73 14.54
C ILE A 435 47.68 6.88 13.79
N TYR A 436 48.18 8.10 13.64
CA TYR A 436 49.40 8.37 12.87
C TYR A 436 50.52 8.90 13.75
N SER A 437 50.26 9.99 14.48
CA SER A 437 51.20 10.57 15.43
C SER A 437 50.48 11.59 16.29
N THR A 438 51.04 11.88 17.47
CA THR A 438 50.38 12.78 18.43
C THR A 438 50.11 14.15 17.82
N THR A 439 51.02 14.64 16.98
CA THR A 439 50.88 15.92 16.26
C THR A 439 49.79 15.87 15.19
N LYS A 440 49.78 14.83 14.34
CA LYS A 440 48.81 14.71 13.23
C LYS A 440 47.39 14.52 13.75
N ASP A 441 47.23 13.64 14.74
CA ASP A 441 45.94 13.35 15.34
C ASP A 441 45.40 14.54 16.15
N MET A 442 46.26 15.26 16.87
CA MET A 442 45.84 16.49 17.54
C MET A 442 45.40 17.58 16.54
N ALA A 443 46.10 17.73 15.40
CA ALA A 443 45.68 18.63 14.34
C ALA A 443 44.32 18.23 13.75
N PHE A 444 44.10 16.93 13.53
CA PHE A 444 42.81 16.39 13.08
C PHE A 444 41.69 16.68 14.08
N LEU A 445 41.88 16.39 15.37
CA LEU A 445 40.92 16.69 16.43
C LEU A 445 40.63 18.20 16.54
N ASN A 446 41.64 19.06 16.41
CA ASN A 446 41.45 20.52 16.42
C ASN A 446 40.64 21.01 15.22
N SER A 447 40.76 20.36 14.05
CA SER A 447 39.93 20.69 12.88
C SER A 447 38.45 20.36 13.11
N ILE A 448 38.16 19.19 13.69
CA ILE A 448 36.81 18.77 14.09
C ILE A 448 36.27 19.73 15.16
N LYS A 449 37.08 19.99 16.20
CA LYS A 449 36.74 20.91 17.30
C LYS A 449 36.32 22.28 16.77
N SER A 450 37.12 22.87 15.87
CA SER A 450 36.85 24.20 15.32
C SER A 450 35.52 24.24 14.56
N LYS A 451 35.21 23.21 13.76
CA LYS A 451 33.93 23.13 13.04
C LYS A 451 32.73 22.93 13.97
N LEU A 452 32.87 22.12 15.02
CA LEU A 452 31.81 21.94 16.03
C LEU A 452 31.59 23.22 16.85
N GLN A 453 32.65 23.93 17.22
CA GLN A 453 32.54 25.23 17.91
C GLN A 453 31.88 26.29 17.01
N ALA A 454 32.17 26.30 15.71
CA ALA A 454 31.48 27.16 14.75
C ALA A 454 29.97 26.84 14.62
N LYS A 455 29.54 25.65 15.03
CA LYS A 455 28.11 25.26 15.13
C LYS A 455 27.50 25.57 16.51
N GLY A 456 28.25 26.20 17.40
CA GLY A 456 27.78 26.68 18.71
C GLY A 456 27.92 25.69 19.86
N TYR A 457 28.63 24.59 19.68
CA TYR A 457 28.88 23.62 20.75
C TYR A 457 30.11 23.99 21.60
N THR A 458 30.05 23.67 22.89
CA THR A 458 31.25 23.64 23.75
C THR A 458 31.98 22.31 23.53
N VAL A 459 33.29 22.37 23.24
CA VAL A 459 34.07 21.18 22.83
C VAL A 459 35.39 21.08 23.59
N THR A 460 35.67 19.91 24.18
CA THR A 460 36.93 19.60 24.88
C THR A 460 37.56 18.35 24.31
N ILE A 461 38.87 18.40 24.01
CA ILE A 461 39.65 17.20 23.70
C ILE A 461 40.11 16.59 25.03
N VAL A 462 39.74 15.34 25.29
CA VAL A 462 39.95 14.69 26.61
C VAL A 462 40.85 13.47 26.57
N GLY A 463 41.31 13.06 25.38
CA GLY A 463 42.25 11.96 25.30
C GLY A 463 42.81 11.71 23.92
N LEU A 464 44.09 11.34 23.91
CA LEU A 464 44.85 10.93 22.73
C LEU A 464 45.59 9.63 23.08
N GLY A 465 45.41 8.59 22.27
CA GLY A 465 46.03 7.28 22.45
C GLY A 465 45.05 6.16 22.81
N PRO A 466 45.58 4.94 23.06
CA PRO A 466 44.78 3.76 23.29
C PRO A 466 43.88 3.90 24.52
N ASN A 467 42.70 3.28 24.48
CA ASN A 467 41.71 3.22 25.56
C ASN A 467 41.19 4.59 26.06
N LYS A 468 41.48 5.69 25.36
CA LYS A 468 41.00 7.01 25.77
C LYS A 468 39.49 7.20 25.58
N HIS A 469 38.86 6.40 24.72
CA HIS A 469 37.44 6.44 24.43
C HIS A 469 36.56 6.04 25.65
N ASN A 470 37.03 5.20 26.58
CA ASN A 470 36.22 4.78 27.74
C ASN A 470 36.69 5.38 29.08
N LEU A 471 37.93 5.87 29.17
CA LEU A 471 38.54 6.35 30.42
C LEU A 471 37.72 7.41 31.17
N ASN A 472 37.28 8.48 30.48
CA ASN A 472 36.52 9.56 31.13
C ASN A 472 35.06 9.17 31.41
N ILE A 473 34.54 8.14 30.74
CA ILE A 473 33.20 7.60 31.00
C ILE A 473 33.24 6.78 32.29
N TRP A 474 34.21 5.87 32.43
CA TRP A 474 34.41 5.08 33.65
C TRP A 474 34.71 5.96 34.87
N ALA A 475 35.57 6.97 34.71
CA ALA A 475 35.88 7.93 35.75
C ALA A 475 34.72 8.89 36.08
N LYS A 476 33.65 8.92 35.25
CA LYS A 476 32.52 9.85 35.37
C LYS A 476 32.93 11.33 35.34
N ASN A 477 34.03 11.64 34.64
CA ASN A 477 34.59 13.00 34.53
C ASN A 477 33.90 13.86 33.45
N THR A 478 32.98 13.27 32.68
CA THR A 478 32.20 13.98 31.66
C THR A 478 30.85 14.42 32.24
N THR A 479 30.40 15.60 31.80
CA THR A 479 29.09 16.14 32.19
C THR A 479 27.94 15.20 31.81
N ILE A 480 26.85 15.26 32.57
CA ILE A 480 25.62 14.53 32.22
C ILE A 480 25.07 15.07 30.90
N ASN A 481 24.40 14.22 30.12
CA ASN A 481 23.85 14.56 28.81
C ASN A 481 24.89 15.02 27.77
N SER A 482 26.18 14.81 28.01
CA SER A 482 27.24 15.12 27.04
C SER A 482 27.21 14.19 25.84
N ALA A 483 27.95 14.56 24.78
CA ALA A 483 28.26 13.67 23.67
C ALA A 483 29.77 13.47 23.57
N GLN A 484 30.21 12.25 23.23
CA GLN A 484 31.61 11.97 22.95
C GLN A 484 31.75 11.46 21.50
N LEU A 485 32.64 12.09 20.74
CA LEU A 485 33.08 11.63 19.42
C LEU A 485 34.48 11.01 19.57
N SER A 486 34.55 9.71 19.33
CA SER A 486 35.79 8.93 19.48
C SER A 486 36.29 8.50 18.11
N ILE A 487 37.51 8.92 17.76
CA ILE A 487 38.16 8.59 16.49
C ILE A 487 39.01 7.33 16.66
N PHE A 488 38.75 6.30 15.84
CA PHE A 488 39.41 5.01 15.92
C PHE A 488 40.30 4.74 14.72
N GLY A 489 41.47 4.16 14.98
CA GLY A 489 42.41 3.72 13.95
C GLY A 489 42.07 2.34 13.41
N GLY A 490 41.58 1.45 14.27
CA GLY A 490 41.22 0.06 13.95
C GLY A 490 39.76 -0.25 14.27
N SER A 491 39.23 -1.28 13.62
CA SER A 491 37.93 -1.86 13.97
C SER A 491 38.15 -3.07 14.86
N ASP A 492 38.18 -2.83 16.17
CA ASP A 492 38.45 -3.83 17.20
C ASP A 492 37.14 -4.42 17.76
N SER A 493 36.95 -5.72 17.56
CA SER A 493 35.78 -6.44 18.09
C SER A 493 35.78 -6.54 19.62
N GLY A 494 36.93 -6.57 20.28
CA GLY A 494 37.04 -6.50 21.73
C GLY A 494 36.51 -5.17 22.26
N MET A 495 36.83 -4.06 21.59
CA MET A 495 36.35 -2.73 21.96
C MET A 495 34.84 -2.63 21.78
N PHE A 496 34.30 -3.16 20.68
CA PHE A 496 32.86 -3.20 20.44
C PHE A 496 32.16 -4.01 21.54
N TYR A 497 32.75 -5.14 21.94
CA TYR A 497 32.25 -5.95 23.04
C TYR A 497 32.27 -5.18 24.38
N ASP A 498 33.38 -4.51 24.72
CA ASP A 498 33.56 -3.75 25.96
C ASP A 498 32.50 -2.64 26.12
N ILE A 499 32.33 -1.80 25.10
CA ILE A 499 31.37 -0.68 25.16
C ILE A 499 29.92 -1.16 25.12
N CYS A 500 29.66 -2.37 24.64
CA CYS A 500 28.32 -2.97 24.64
C CYS A 500 28.02 -3.77 25.93
N THR A 501 28.96 -3.87 26.88
CA THR A 501 28.69 -4.51 28.16
C THR A 501 27.65 -3.73 28.98
N ARG A 502 26.83 -4.46 29.76
CA ARG A 502 25.84 -3.86 30.68
C ARG A 502 26.48 -2.84 31.64
N SER A 503 27.66 -3.16 32.16
CA SER A 503 28.39 -2.28 33.08
C SER A 503 28.79 -0.97 32.43
N PHE A 504 29.27 -1.01 31.18
CA PHE A 504 29.60 0.20 30.43
C PHE A 504 28.34 1.01 30.13
N MET A 505 27.27 0.37 29.64
CA MET A 505 26.00 1.06 29.32
C MET A 505 25.40 1.76 30.54
N ARG A 506 25.43 1.12 31.72
CA ARG A 506 25.03 1.75 33.00
C ARG A 506 25.89 2.97 33.35
N THR A 507 27.20 2.87 33.13
CA THR A 507 28.16 3.93 33.49
C THR A 507 28.11 5.11 32.53
N LYS A 508 28.05 4.84 31.22
CA LYS A 508 27.79 5.82 30.16
C LYS A 508 26.54 6.63 30.46
N SER A 509 25.49 5.98 30.97
CA SER A 509 24.22 6.62 31.31
C SER A 509 23.64 7.34 30.08
N ASN A 510 23.20 8.59 30.21
CA ASN A 510 22.60 9.38 29.13
C ASN A 510 23.62 10.07 28.19
N ARG A 511 24.90 9.71 28.24
CA ARG A 511 25.92 10.32 27.40
C ARG A 511 25.91 9.67 26.03
N VAL A 512 25.79 10.44 24.95
CA VAL A 512 25.87 9.88 23.60
C VAL A 512 27.32 9.54 23.28
N VAL A 513 27.59 8.38 22.69
CA VAL A 513 28.92 7.99 22.22
C VAL A 513 28.81 7.67 20.75
N TYR A 514 29.58 8.40 19.95
CA TYR A 514 29.65 8.26 18.50
C TYR A 514 31.05 7.80 18.11
N LEU A 515 31.13 6.83 17.21
CA LEU A 515 32.38 6.20 16.79
C LEU A 515 32.72 6.65 15.37
N ALA A 516 33.93 7.18 15.13
CA ALA A 516 34.38 7.49 13.78
C ALA A 516 35.61 6.66 13.45
N PHE A 517 35.46 5.73 12.50
CA PHE A 517 36.53 4.84 12.07
C PHE A 517 37.26 5.45 10.88
N ASN A 518 38.58 5.58 11.01
CA ASN A 518 39.41 6.09 9.92
C ASN A 518 39.46 5.07 8.78
N SER A 519 38.86 5.42 7.64
CA SER A 519 38.75 4.53 6.48
C SER A 519 40.08 4.13 5.83
N ALA A 520 41.18 4.82 6.14
CA ALA A 520 42.50 4.48 5.61
C ALA A 520 43.20 3.37 6.42
N THR A 521 42.79 3.13 7.66
CA THR A 521 43.49 2.19 8.57
C THR A 521 42.57 1.14 9.17
N SER A 522 41.27 1.44 9.31
CA SER A 522 40.29 0.53 9.88
C SER A 522 39.86 -0.54 8.88
N LYS A 523 39.57 -1.75 9.38
CA LYS A 523 38.91 -2.81 8.60
C LYS A 523 37.44 -2.46 8.40
N ASP A 524 36.97 -2.35 7.16
CA ASP A 524 35.56 -2.04 6.90
C ASP A 524 34.64 -3.19 7.34
N PHE A 525 33.93 -2.97 8.45
CA PHE A 525 33.07 -3.96 9.07
C PHE A 525 31.60 -3.85 8.67
N ARG A 526 31.24 -2.87 7.83
CA ARG A 526 29.83 -2.50 7.58
C ARG A 526 28.99 -3.64 7.01
N ASN A 527 29.61 -4.50 6.20
CA ASN A 527 28.97 -5.64 5.53
C ASN A 527 29.56 -6.99 5.94
N LEU A 528 30.37 -7.04 7.02
CA LEU A 528 30.94 -8.30 7.48
C LEU A 528 29.91 -9.12 8.23
N THR A 529 29.90 -10.43 8.00
CA THR A 529 29.15 -11.40 8.81
C THR A 529 29.89 -11.75 10.10
N TRP A 530 31.21 -11.56 10.13
CA TRP A 530 32.08 -11.83 11.27
C TRP A 530 33.27 -10.86 11.30
N LEU A 531 33.56 -10.32 12.48
CA LEU A 531 34.78 -9.58 12.80
C LEU A 531 35.52 -10.33 13.89
N GLU A 532 36.68 -10.87 13.55
CA GLU A 532 37.56 -11.62 14.43
C GLU A 532 38.05 -10.79 15.63
N ARG A 533 38.43 -11.48 16.71
CA ARG A 533 39.15 -10.88 17.85
C ARG A 533 40.37 -10.12 17.34
N ALA A 534 40.53 -8.88 17.77
CA ALA A 534 41.70 -8.09 17.44
C ALA A 534 42.96 -8.70 18.06
N TRP A 535 44.10 -8.52 17.39
CA TRP A 535 45.36 -9.12 17.82
C TRP A 535 45.84 -8.59 19.18
N ASP A 536 45.53 -7.32 19.46
CA ASP A 536 45.86 -6.59 20.68
C ASP A 536 44.75 -6.60 21.74
N ASP A 537 43.66 -7.35 21.51
CA ASP A 537 42.59 -7.55 22.50
C ASP A 537 43.07 -8.44 23.65
N ASN A 538 43.67 -7.80 24.65
CA ASN A 538 44.16 -8.42 25.89
C ASN A 538 43.24 -8.16 27.10
N TYR A 539 42.04 -7.62 26.86
CA TYR A 539 41.10 -7.20 27.90
C TYR A 539 39.77 -7.96 27.84
N SER A 540 39.42 -8.54 26.68
CA SER A 540 38.26 -9.45 26.58
C SER A 540 38.62 -10.86 27.11
N PRO A 541 37.63 -11.62 27.65
CA PRO A 541 37.84 -13.00 28.10
C PRO A 541 38.50 -13.89 27.04
N SER A 542 39.30 -14.89 27.44
CA SER A 542 40.00 -15.80 26.51
C SER A 542 39.05 -16.60 25.59
N SER A 543 37.80 -16.78 26.04
CA SER A 543 36.72 -17.40 25.27
C SER A 543 36.17 -16.50 24.15
N PHE A 544 36.36 -15.18 24.22
CA PHE A 544 35.94 -14.25 23.17
C PHE A 544 36.75 -14.47 21.89
N LYS A 545 36.06 -14.62 20.76
CA LYS A 545 36.67 -14.91 19.44
C LYS A 545 36.38 -13.85 18.38
N GLY A 546 35.49 -12.90 18.67
CA GLY A 546 35.02 -11.90 17.71
C GLY A 546 33.52 -11.66 17.82
N ILE A 547 32.97 -10.88 16.88
CA ILE A 547 31.58 -10.45 16.83
C ILE A 547 30.96 -10.82 15.47
N SER A 548 29.77 -11.42 15.53
CA SER A 548 28.91 -11.62 14.35
C SER A 548 28.19 -10.33 13.95
N ASN A 549 28.14 -10.03 12.66
CA ASN A 549 27.45 -8.86 12.10
C ASN A 549 27.79 -7.57 12.89
N PRO A 550 29.08 -7.18 12.99
CA PRO A 550 29.58 -6.09 13.84
C PRO A 550 28.83 -4.76 13.69
N SER A 551 28.45 -4.41 12.46
CA SER A 551 27.61 -3.24 12.17
C SER A 551 26.27 -3.30 12.92
N ASN A 552 25.52 -4.38 12.72
CA ASN A 552 24.25 -4.60 13.39
C ASN A 552 24.43 -4.70 14.91
N TYR A 553 25.53 -5.29 15.38
CA TYR A 553 25.83 -5.39 16.81
C TYR A 553 25.97 -4.00 17.46
N LEU A 554 26.74 -3.07 16.87
CA LEU A 554 26.86 -1.70 17.40
C LEU A 554 25.52 -0.95 17.35
N LEU A 555 24.84 -1.02 16.21
CA LEU A 555 23.55 -0.35 16.01
C LEU A 555 22.47 -0.88 16.98
N SER A 556 22.44 -2.19 17.23
CA SER A 556 21.51 -2.82 18.18
C SER A 556 21.84 -2.53 19.64
N HIS A 557 22.94 -1.85 19.94
CA HIS A 557 23.27 -1.32 21.28
C HIS A 557 23.23 0.22 21.31
N GLY A 558 22.83 0.86 20.20
CA GLY A 558 22.66 2.31 20.12
C GLY A 558 23.90 3.12 19.75
N TYR A 559 24.96 2.45 19.31
CA TYR A 559 26.16 3.12 18.84
C TYR A 559 26.04 3.45 17.35
N LYS A 560 25.95 4.75 17.05
CA LYS A 560 26.08 5.27 15.69
C LYS A 560 27.56 5.48 15.36
N TYR A 561 27.88 5.34 14.10
CA TYR A 561 29.25 5.49 13.64
C TYR A 561 29.35 6.00 12.20
N SER A 562 30.52 6.53 11.88
CA SER A 562 30.95 6.88 10.52
C SER A 562 32.19 6.08 10.13
N PHE A 563 32.35 5.76 8.84
CA PHE A 563 33.54 5.10 8.31
C PHE A 563 34.19 5.99 7.24
N THR A 564 34.99 6.96 7.70
CA THR A 564 35.57 8.01 6.86
C THR A 564 36.68 8.73 7.63
N ASN A 565 37.61 9.35 6.90
CA ASN A 565 38.58 10.30 7.41
C ASN A 565 38.26 11.76 7.00
N ASN A 566 37.10 12.01 6.39
CA ASN A 566 36.66 13.36 6.03
C ASN A 566 36.05 14.08 7.23
N VAL A 567 36.65 15.21 7.62
CA VAL A 567 36.25 16.01 8.78
C VAL A 567 34.79 16.51 8.67
N ASP A 568 34.38 16.99 7.50
CA ASP A 568 33.05 17.54 7.29
C ASP A 568 31.96 16.46 7.40
N THR A 569 32.20 15.30 6.82
CA THR A 569 31.30 14.15 6.95
C THR A 569 31.15 13.73 8.41
N ILE A 570 32.26 13.56 9.14
CA ILE A 570 32.25 13.19 10.57
C ILE A 570 31.43 14.19 11.38
N VAL A 571 31.70 15.50 11.21
CA VAL A 571 31.01 16.55 11.95
C VAL A 571 29.52 16.55 11.65
N ASN A 572 29.11 16.46 10.38
CA ASN A 572 27.71 16.49 9.99
C ASN A 572 26.93 15.26 10.48
N GLU A 573 27.50 14.07 10.34
CA GLU A 573 26.88 12.83 10.82
C GLU A 573 26.83 12.77 12.35
N PHE A 574 27.86 13.27 13.03
CA PHE A 574 27.88 13.35 14.49
C PHE A 574 26.83 14.33 15.03
N ILE A 575 26.72 15.53 14.46
CA ILE A 575 25.68 16.50 14.84
C ILE A 575 24.30 15.88 14.68
N LYS A 576 24.02 15.27 13.53
CA LYS A 576 22.75 14.56 13.27
C LYS A 576 22.46 13.45 14.29
N ALA A 577 23.50 12.88 14.89
CA ALA A 577 23.38 11.85 15.92
C ALA A 577 23.22 12.41 17.34
N ILE A 578 23.22 13.72 17.56
CA ILE A 578 23.07 14.33 18.90
C ILE A 578 22.02 15.45 18.95
N SER A 579 21.36 15.74 17.82
CA SER A 579 20.48 16.91 17.63
C SER A 579 19.05 16.57 17.27
#